data_AF-A0A936FXA4-F1
#
_entry.id   AF-A0A936FXA4-F1
#
_cell.length_a   1.000
_cell.length_b   1.000
_cell.length_c   1.000
_cell.angle_alpha   90.00
_cell.angle_beta   90.00
_cell.angle_gamma   90.00
#
_symmetry.space_group_name_H-M   'P 1'
#
loop_
_entity.id
_entity.type
_entity.pdbx_description
1 polymer ?
#
loop_
_entity_poly.entity_id
_entity_poly.type
_entity_poly.pdbx_seq_one_letter_code
_entity_poly.pdbx_strand_id
1 'polypeptide(L)'
;MENIDKIVELMKVEQDFLKSIQLKMMDNHQILIDNSQHNFENMEVLTKNLGIIINNQEIIVNNQISIINNQKHIVSNQITLSVLLKTQTQILNLLKKLNGESETIEQTQESILALKEMATQQFNLEILREPKTLNH
;
A
#
# COMPACT_ATOMS: atom_id res chain seq x y z
N MET A 1 -69.47 -51.69 10.03
CA MET A 1 -69.27 -50.23 9.85
C MET A 1 -68.12 -49.72 10.71
N GLU A 2 -68.08 -50.05 12.00
CA GLU A 2 -67.05 -49.60 12.96
C GLU A 2 -65.58 -49.81 12.56
N ASN A 3 -65.25 -50.86 11.79
CA ASN A 3 -63.89 -51.12 11.32
C ASN A 3 -63.46 -50.22 10.13
N ILE A 4 -64.44 -49.79 9.31
CA ILE A 4 -64.19 -48.87 8.19
C ILE A 4 -63.97 -47.45 8.73
N ASP A 5 -64.74 -47.05 9.74
CA ASP A 5 -64.61 -45.72 10.35
C ASP A 5 -63.22 -45.52 11.00
N LYS A 6 -62.69 -46.56 11.69
CA LYS A 6 -61.33 -46.55 12.23
C LYS A 6 -60.25 -46.44 11.15
N ILE A 7 -60.42 -47.15 10.03
CA ILE A 7 -59.48 -47.07 8.89
C ILE A 7 -59.51 -45.66 8.28
N VAL A 8 -60.70 -45.06 8.13
CA VAL A 8 -60.84 -43.68 7.63
C VAL A 8 -60.21 -42.67 8.57
N GLU A 9 -60.34 -42.85 9.88
CA GLU A 9 -59.71 -41.98 10.87
C GLU A 9 -58.17 -42.08 10.84
N LEU A 10 -57.62 -43.31 10.76
CA LEU A 10 -56.19 -43.54 10.57
C LEU A 10 -55.66 -42.88 9.28
N MET A 11 -56.36 -43.03 8.16
CA MET A 11 -55.97 -42.39 6.89
C MET A 11 -55.93 -40.85 7.00
N LYS A 12 -56.86 -40.24 7.74
CA LYS A 12 -56.85 -38.78 7.97
C LYS A 12 -55.62 -38.34 8.76
N VAL A 13 -55.27 -39.08 9.82
CA VAL A 13 -54.08 -38.80 10.63
C VAL A 13 -52.80 -38.91 9.80
N GLU A 14 -52.67 -39.95 8.99
CA GLU A 14 -51.53 -40.10 8.06
C GLU A 14 -51.50 -38.98 7.02
N GLN A 15 -52.65 -38.60 6.47
CA GLN A 15 -52.74 -37.49 5.52
C GLN A 15 -52.29 -36.18 6.14
N ASP A 16 -52.71 -35.87 7.37
CA ASP A 16 -52.31 -34.64 8.06
C ASP A 16 -50.83 -34.65 8.46
N PHE A 17 -50.30 -35.83 8.83
CA PHE A 17 -48.86 -36.01 9.01
C PHE A 17 -48.08 -35.74 7.73
N LEU A 18 -48.50 -36.29 6.59
CA LEU A 18 -47.87 -36.05 5.28
C LEU A 18 -47.93 -34.57 4.87
N LYS A 19 -49.05 -33.88 5.09
CA LYS A 19 -49.15 -32.43 4.88
C LYS A 19 -48.15 -31.67 5.75
N SER A 20 -48.00 -32.07 7.03
CA SER A 20 -47.04 -31.41 7.93
C SER A 20 -45.59 -31.57 7.46
N ILE A 21 -45.24 -32.73 6.89
CA ILE A 21 -43.92 -32.96 6.29
C ILE A 21 -43.74 -32.11 5.04
N GLN A 22 -44.75 -32.07 4.16
CA GLN A 22 -44.69 -31.25 2.95
C GLN A 22 -44.48 -29.76 3.27
N LEU A 23 -45.21 -29.23 4.25
CA LEU A 23 -45.03 -27.84 4.71
C LEU A 23 -43.60 -27.58 5.18
N LYS A 24 -43.06 -28.44 6.06
CA LYS A 24 -41.66 -28.33 6.51
C LYS A 24 -40.65 -28.44 5.36
N MET A 25 -40.92 -29.29 4.38
CA MET A 25 -40.06 -29.43 3.20
C MET A 25 -40.08 -28.16 2.34
N MET A 26 -41.24 -27.52 2.19
CA MET A 26 -41.38 -26.24 1.51
C MET A 26 -40.63 -25.13 2.25
N ASP A 27 -40.78 -25.04 3.58
CA ASP A 27 -40.05 -24.07 4.40
C ASP A 27 -38.52 -24.26 4.27
N ASN A 28 -38.05 -25.49 4.34
CA ASN A 28 -36.64 -25.80 4.14
C ASN A 28 -36.16 -25.45 2.72
N HIS A 29 -36.98 -25.69 1.70
CA HIS A 29 -36.66 -25.28 0.33
C HIS A 29 -36.54 -23.76 0.21
N GLN A 30 -37.45 -23.01 0.84
CA GLN A 30 -37.39 -21.56 0.84
C GLN A 30 -36.10 -21.06 1.51
N ILE A 31 -35.73 -21.62 2.66
CA ILE A 31 -34.47 -21.30 3.35
C ILE A 31 -33.26 -21.58 2.45
N LEU A 32 -33.26 -22.70 1.71
CA LEU A 32 -32.17 -23.03 0.79
C LEU A 32 -32.07 -22.04 -0.37
N ILE A 33 -33.20 -21.56 -0.89
CA ILE A 33 -33.25 -20.53 -1.94
C ILE A 33 -32.69 -19.22 -1.39
N ASP A 34 -33.16 -18.77 -0.23
CA ASP A 34 -32.71 -17.53 0.41
C ASP A 34 -31.21 -17.55 0.70
N ASN A 35 -30.70 -18.67 1.24
CA ASN A 35 -29.26 -18.87 1.46
C ASN A 35 -28.46 -18.85 0.16
N SER A 36 -28.99 -19.43 -0.91
CA SER A 36 -28.32 -19.45 -2.22
C SER A 36 -28.25 -18.04 -2.82
N GLN A 37 -29.32 -17.26 -2.67
CA GLN A 37 -29.33 -15.85 -3.09
C GLN A 37 -28.33 -15.03 -2.29
N HIS A 38 -28.30 -15.17 -0.96
CA HIS A 38 -27.34 -14.45 -0.13
C HIS A 38 -25.89 -14.80 -0.48
N ASN A 39 -25.61 -16.07 -0.76
CA ASN A 39 -24.28 -16.50 -1.22
C ASN A 39 -23.91 -15.85 -2.56
N PHE A 40 -24.86 -15.71 -3.49
CA PHE A 40 -24.63 -15.05 -4.76
C PHE A 40 -24.27 -13.56 -4.57
N GLU A 41 -25.03 -12.85 -3.73
CA GLU A 41 -24.77 -11.44 -3.40
C GLU A 41 -23.38 -11.26 -2.77
N ASN A 42 -23.01 -12.14 -1.83
CA ASN A 42 -21.69 -12.12 -1.20
C ASN A 42 -20.56 -12.34 -2.23
N MET A 43 -20.75 -13.26 -3.18
CA MET A 43 -19.78 -13.50 -4.26
C MET A 43 -19.64 -12.31 -5.20
N GLU A 44 -20.72 -11.57 -5.46
CA GLU A 44 -20.66 -10.35 -6.25
C GLU A 44 -19.83 -9.26 -5.55
N VAL A 45 -20.06 -9.06 -4.24
CA VAL A 45 -19.27 -8.12 -3.43
C VAL A 45 -17.80 -8.51 -3.38
N LEU A 46 -17.49 -9.80 -3.19
CA LEU A 46 -16.12 -10.30 -3.21
C LEU A 46 -15.44 -10.02 -4.55
N THR A 47 -16.14 -10.25 -5.66
CA THR A 47 -15.62 -10.00 -7.01
C THR A 47 -15.31 -8.51 -7.22
N LYS A 48 -16.20 -7.61 -6.78
CA LYS A 48 -15.98 -6.16 -6.84
C LYS A 48 -14.75 -5.75 -6.01
N ASN A 49 -14.62 -6.28 -4.79
CA ASN A 49 -13.49 -6.00 -3.92
C ASN A 49 -12.16 -6.49 -4.54
N LEU A 50 -12.16 -7.67 -5.16
CA LEU A 50 -11.00 -8.17 -5.90
C LEU A 50 -10.60 -7.25 -7.06
N GLY A 51 -11.58 -6.73 -7.81
CA GLY A 51 -11.32 -5.73 -8.85
C GLY A 51 -10.63 -4.47 -8.32
N ILE A 52 -11.09 -3.97 -7.16
CA ILE A 52 -10.47 -2.80 -6.50
C ILE A 52 -9.04 -3.13 -6.05
N ILE A 53 -8.80 -4.31 -5.47
CA ILE A 53 -7.47 -4.74 -5.02
C ILE A 53 -6.49 -4.80 -6.20
N ILE A 54 -6.90 -5.37 -7.33
CA ILE A 54 -6.07 -5.47 -8.54
C ILE A 54 -5.70 -4.07 -9.04
N ASN A 55 -6.65 -3.15 -9.13
CA ASN A 55 -6.39 -1.77 -9.55
C ASN A 55 -5.42 -1.05 -8.60
N ASN A 56 -5.59 -1.23 -7.29
CA ASN A 56 -4.67 -0.65 -6.30
C ASN A 56 -3.26 -1.23 -6.43
N GLN A 57 -3.13 -2.52 -6.73
CA GLN A 57 -1.82 -3.16 -6.97
C GLN A 57 -1.12 -2.57 -8.22
N GLU A 58 -1.86 -2.31 -9.29
CA GLU A 58 -1.31 -1.65 -10.49
C GLU A 58 -0.76 -0.26 -10.15
N ILE A 59 -1.51 0.54 -9.39
CA ILE A 59 -1.07 1.86 -8.92
C ILE A 59 0.21 1.74 -8.07
N ILE A 60 0.28 0.77 -7.16
CA ILE A 60 1.46 0.53 -6.33
C ILE A 60 2.69 0.22 -7.19
N VAL A 61 2.55 -0.64 -8.19
CA VAL A 61 3.65 -0.98 -9.12
C VAL A 61 4.14 0.26 -9.88
N ASN A 62 3.23 1.08 -10.39
CA ASN A 62 3.58 2.32 -11.09
C ASN A 62 4.32 3.33 -10.18
N ASN A 63 3.88 3.44 -8.92
CA ASN A 63 4.57 4.25 -7.91
C ASN A 63 5.97 3.72 -7.61
N GLN A 64 6.13 2.40 -7.50
CA GLN A 64 7.44 1.76 -7.28
C GLN A 64 8.42 2.03 -8.44
N ILE A 65 7.95 1.94 -9.69
CA ILE A 65 8.76 2.28 -10.87
C ILE A 65 9.22 3.74 -10.80
N SER A 66 8.32 4.66 -10.44
CA SER A 66 8.62 6.08 -10.30
C SER A 66 9.66 6.34 -9.21
N ILE A 67 9.54 5.66 -8.06
CA ILE A 67 10.51 5.74 -6.96
C ILE A 67 11.89 5.25 -7.43
N ILE A 68 11.97 4.13 -8.14
CA ILE A 68 13.23 3.60 -8.67
C ILE A 68 13.89 4.59 -9.63
N ASN A 69 13.11 5.22 -10.51
CA ASN A 69 13.65 6.23 -11.43
C ASN A 69 14.17 7.46 -10.68
N ASN A 70 13.43 7.94 -9.68
CA ASN A 70 13.88 9.04 -8.83
C ASN A 70 15.17 8.69 -8.08
N GLN A 71 15.29 7.46 -7.56
CA GLN A 71 16.51 6.98 -6.92
C GLN A 71 17.71 6.96 -7.88
N LYS A 72 17.52 6.52 -9.13
CA LYS A 72 18.57 6.59 -10.16
C LYS A 72 19.04 8.03 -10.40
N HIS A 73 18.11 8.98 -10.50
CA HIS A 73 18.46 10.39 -10.64
C HIS A 73 19.20 10.94 -9.42
N ILE A 74 18.79 10.57 -8.20
CA ILE A 74 19.48 10.96 -6.96
C ILE A 74 20.93 10.43 -6.97
N VAL A 75 21.14 9.16 -7.32
CA VAL A 75 22.49 8.57 -7.41
C VAL A 75 23.33 9.28 -8.47
N SER A 76 22.75 9.56 -9.64
CA SER A 76 23.44 10.35 -10.67
C SER A 76 23.86 11.72 -10.16
N ASN A 77 22.96 12.43 -9.47
CA ASN A 77 23.24 13.74 -8.89
C ASN A 77 24.34 13.65 -7.81
N GLN A 78 24.34 12.61 -6.98
CA GLN A 78 25.38 12.38 -5.97
C GLN A 78 26.76 12.18 -6.62
N ILE A 79 26.85 11.43 -7.72
CA ILE A 79 28.09 11.25 -8.48
C ILE A 79 28.56 12.59 -9.04
N THR A 80 27.67 13.35 -9.71
CA THR A 80 28.01 14.66 -10.26
C THR A 80 28.50 15.63 -9.19
N LEU A 81 27.82 15.69 -8.04
CA LEU A 81 28.23 16.52 -6.90
C LEU A 81 29.59 16.09 -6.33
N SER A 82 29.88 14.79 -6.29
CA SER A 82 31.19 14.29 -5.85
C SER A 82 32.32 14.74 -6.79
N VAL A 83 32.09 14.68 -8.12
CA VAL A 83 33.05 15.17 -9.11
C VAL A 83 33.27 16.67 -8.96
N LEU A 84 32.18 17.45 -8.88
CA LEU A 84 32.25 18.90 -8.68
C LEU A 84 33.04 19.27 -7.43
N LEU A 85 32.80 18.58 -6.30
CA LEU A 85 33.52 18.82 -5.06
C LEU A 85 35.03 18.60 -5.24
N LYS A 86 35.43 17.48 -5.86
CA LYS A 86 36.86 17.17 -6.13
C LYS A 86 37.49 18.23 -7.03
N THR A 87 36.80 18.65 -8.08
CA THR A 87 37.28 19.70 -8.99
C THR A 87 37.43 21.03 -8.27
N GLN A 88 36.46 21.42 -7.42
CA GLN A 88 36.53 22.63 -6.61
C GLN A 88 37.71 22.59 -5.63
N THR A 89 37.97 21.45 -4.98
CA THR A 89 39.15 21.27 -4.12
C THR A 89 40.46 21.48 -4.88
N GLN A 90 40.58 20.91 -6.08
CA GLN A 90 41.76 21.09 -6.91
C GLN A 90 41.96 22.54 -7.34
N ILE A 91 40.90 23.20 -7.81
CA ILE A 91 40.95 24.60 -8.22
C ILE A 91 41.37 25.49 -7.04
N LEU A 92 40.76 25.29 -5.86
CA LEU A 92 41.08 26.08 -4.68
C LEU A 92 42.54 25.89 -4.25
N ASN A 93 43.04 24.65 -4.21
CA ASN A 93 44.44 24.38 -3.87
C ASN A 93 45.40 25.05 -4.85
N LEU A 94 45.09 25.04 -6.14
CA LEU A 94 45.90 25.74 -7.16
C LEU A 94 45.88 27.26 -6.95
N LEU A 95 44.73 27.86 -6.67
CA LEU A 95 44.62 29.29 -6.39
C LEU A 95 45.43 29.69 -5.16
N LYS A 96 45.38 28.90 -4.09
CA LYS A 96 46.18 29.12 -2.88
C LYS A 96 47.68 29.06 -3.17
N LYS A 97 48.13 28.07 -3.95
CA LYS A 97 49.53 27.97 -4.41
C LYS A 97 49.96 29.19 -5.22
N LEU A 98 49.10 29.70 -6.10
CA LEU A 98 49.37 30.92 -6.88
C LEU A 98 49.49 32.16 -5.99
N ASN A 99 48.77 32.21 -4.87
CA ASN A 99 48.85 33.27 -3.87
C ASN A 99 50.03 33.11 -2.89
N GLY A 100 50.89 32.10 -3.08
CA GLY A 100 52.06 31.86 -2.23
C GLY A 100 51.78 31.05 -0.97
N GLU A 101 50.58 30.48 -0.81
CA GLU A 101 50.26 29.58 0.30
C GLU A 101 50.81 28.16 0.02
N SER A 102 51.57 27.61 0.97
CA SER A 102 52.15 26.27 0.89
C SER A 102 51.26 25.22 1.56
N GLU A 103 50.01 25.14 1.12
CA GLU A 103 49.01 24.19 1.61
C GLU A 103 48.93 22.93 0.72
N THR A 104 48.85 21.75 1.36
CA THR A 104 48.67 20.48 0.66
C THR A 104 47.23 20.29 0.20
N ILE A 105 47.01 19.40 -0.76
CA ILE A 105 45.65 19.13 -1.27
C ILE A 105 44.75 18.52 -0.18
N GLU A 106 45.33 17.78 0.75
CA GLU A 106 44.65 17.19 1.90
C GLU A 106 44.12 18.26 2.85
N GLN A 107 44.93 19.30 3.14
CA GLN A 107 44.51 20.43 3.98
C GLN A 107 43.36 21.23 3.31
N THR A 108 43.41 21.40 1.98
CA THR A 108 42.30 22.01 1.23
C THR A 108 41.03 21.17 1.33
N GLN A 109 41.18 19.85 1.22
CA GLN A 109 40.07 18.91 1.30
C GLN A 109 39.42 18.92 2.68
N GLU A 110 40.20 18.91 3.76
CA GLU A 110 39.69 19.01 5.14
C GLU A 110 38.89 20.30 5.35
N SER A 111 39.41 21.43 4.86
CA SER A 111 38.71 22.73 4.95
C SER A 111 37.35 22.71 4.25
N ILE A 112 37.29 22.10 3.05
CA ILE A 112 36.04 21.97 2.30
C ILE A 112 35.05 21.01 2.97
N LEU A 113 35.55 19.92 3.58
CA LEU A 113 34.70 19.00 4.35
C LEU A 113 34.11 19.67 5.59
N ALA A 114 34.89 20.47 6.30
CA ALA A 114 34.41 21.26 7.43
C ALA A 114 33.31 22.26 6.99
N LEU A 115 33.49 22.96 5.87
CA LEU A 115 32.46 23.83 5.30
C LEU A 115 31.18 23.07 4.95
N LYS A 116 31.31 21.87 4.37
CA LYS A 116 30.16 21.01 4.05
C LYS A 116 29.41 20.56 5.32
N GLU A 117 30.13 20.18 6.38
CA GLU A 117 29.52 19.82 7.66
C GLU A 117 28.77 21.01 8.28
N MET A 118 29.38 22.19 8.30
CA MET A 118 28.73 23.41 8.80
C MET A 118 27.44 23.72 8.03
N ALA A 119 27.48 23.66 6.70
CA ALA A 119 26.30 23.87 5.86
C ALA A 119 25.20 22.81 6.13
N THR A 120 25.61 21.55 6.35
CA THR A 120 24.67 20.46 6.68
C THR A 120 24.00 20.67 8.03
N GLN A 121 24.77 21.10 9.04
CA GLN A 121 24.24 21.42 10.37
C GLN A 121 23.25 22.59 10.30
N GLN A 122 23.58 23.64 9.56
CA GLN A 122 22.70 24.79 9.36
C GLN A 122 21.38 24.37 8.69
N PHE A 123 21.46 23.59 7.61
CA PHE A 123 20.28 23.09 6.92
C PHE A 123 19.37 22.24 7.83
N ASN A 124 19.95 21.34 8.63
CA ASN A 124 19.19 20.52 9.57
C ASN A 124 18.50 21.36 10.65
N LEU A 125 19.16 22.41 11.14
CA LEU A 125 18.58 23.35 12.10
C LEU A 125 17.42 24.16 11.50
N GLU A 126 17.47 24.49 10.21
CA GLU A 126 16.39 25.19 9.49
C GLU A 126 15.17 24.27 9.27
N ILE A 127 15.37 23.00 8.90
CA ILE A 127 14.27 22.01 8.78
C ILE A 127 13.54 21.81 10.11
N LEU A 128 14.28 21.72 11.23
CA LEU A 128 13.68 21.51 12.56
C LEU A 128 12.86 22.72 13.05
N ARG A 129 13.00 23.88 12.42
CA ARG A 129 12.24 25.10 12.75
C ARG A 129 10.91 25.23 12.01
N GLU A 130 10.73 24.53 10.88
CA GLU A 130 9.47 24.54 10.12
C GLU A 130 8.87 23.14 9.99
N PRO A 131 8.02 22.67 10.92
CA PRO A 131 7.01 21.70 10.56
C PRO A 131 6.00 22.46 9.70
N LYS A 132 6.16 22.42 8.36
CA LYS A 132 5.10 22.88 7.47
C LYS A 132 3.84 22.09 7.81
N THR A 133 2.92 22.72 8.52
CA THR A 133 1.55 22.26 8.66
C THR A 133 0.98 22.20 7.25
N LEU A 134 0.95 20.99 6.70
CA LEU A 134 0.19 20.67 5.50
C LEU A 134 -1.29 20.75 5.88
N ASN A 135 -1.81 21.97 5.93
CA ASN A 135 -3.25 22.21 5.87
C ASN A 135 -3.64 22.10 4.39
N HIS A 136 -4.09 20.90 4.01
CA HIS A 136 -4.97 20.72 2.86
C HIS A 136 -6.41 20.64 3.36
#